data_AF-A0A381R7V2-F1
#
_entry.id   AF-A0A381R7V2-F1
#
_cell.length_a   1.000
_cell.length_b   1.000
_cell.length_c   1.000
_cell.angle_alpha   90.00
_cell.angle_beta   90.00
_cell.angle_gamma   90.00
#
_symmetry.space_group_name_H-M   'P 1'
#
loop_
_entity.id
_entity.type
_entity.pdbx_description
1 polymer ?
#
loop_
_entity_poly.entity_id
_entity_poly.type
_entity_poly.pdbx_seq_one_letter_code
_entity_poly.pdbx_strand_id
1 'polypeptide(L)'
;MLICFDYDKMENELKLLKHRIFNIKINIFFVCSGLLWIFSPNGIDAVESYSRDSAHRGVVDLAPYQIYPENRMGNGIYLNKKLLATHPQRVILNIVSIKDTESHVYLFRGENGVLGLNIVKGETDGEARFWQVDPEFYQYSNNTTGIKRIFRIFRNDVKPVLPFLRTGSGVSTSATHAVFYHVSNSKEITYLNASGQEITGRIYTFRLHVINRKLDGFKSIFNLQIQDVSYSLKLVWENEHSVSYKLANGKKHTVDLLKYVPELF
;
A
#
# COMPACT_ATOMS: atom_id res chain seq x y z
N MET A 1 34.93 2.29 98.54
CA MET A 1 34.53 1.67 97.26
C MET A 1 33.73 2.72 96.48
N LEU A 2 34.42 3.52 95.68
CA LEU A 2 33.85 4.64 94.91
C LEU A 2 34.07 4.33 93.44
N ILE A 3 32.98 4.10 92.72
CA ILE A 3 32.95 3.79 91.30
C ILE A 3 33.17 5.11 90.57
N CYS A 4 34.40 5.38 90.12
CA CYS A 4 34.65 6.44 89.14
C CYS A 4 34.04 5.97 87.81
N PHE A 5 32.92 6.57 87.43
CA PHE A 5 32.35 6.40 86.11
C PHE A 5 33.25 7.08 85.07
N ASP A 6 33.65 6.31 84.08
CA ASP A 6 34.53 6.66 82.97
C ASP A 6 33.78 7.57 81.98
N TYR A 7 33.64 8.85 82.36
CA TYR A 7 32.83 9.86 81.66
C TYR A 7 33.31 10.09 80.22
N ASP A 8 34.61 10.03 79.99
CA ASP A 8 35.23 10.21 78.66
C ASP A 8 34.89 9.07 77.68
N LYS A 9 34.75 7.84 78.20
CA LYS A 9 34.34 6.71 77.37
C LYS A 9 32.89 6.84 76.92
N MET A 10 32.03 7.32 77.81
CA MET A 10 30.61 7.52 77.53
C MET A 10 30.36 8.67 76.55
N GLU A 11 31.12 9.76 76.63
CA GLU A 11 31.02 10.90 75.71
C GLU A 11 31.48 10.54 74.28
N ASN A 12 32.57 9.76 74.17
CA ASN A 12 33.06 9.29 72.87
C ASN A 12 32.09 8.31 72.21
N GLU A 13 31.48 7.39 72.94
CA GLU A 13 30.46 6.50 72.38
C GLU A 13 29.20 7.27 71.94
N LEU A 14 28.80 8.31 72.68
CA LEU A 14 27.66 9.16 72.30
C LEU A 14 27.95 9.97 71.02
N LYS A 15 29.18 10.47 70.84
CA LYS A 15 29.61 11.15 69.60
C LYS A 15 29.64 10.19 68.42
N LEU A 16 30.15 8.97 68.61
CA LEU A 16 30.21 7.93 67.58
C LEU A 16 28.80 7.47 67.15
N LEU A 17 27.88 7.35 68.12
CA LEU A 17 26.47 7.02 67.88
C LEU A 17 25.76 8.13 67.10
N LYS A 18 25.97 9.40 67.48
CA LYS A 18 25.41 10.56 66.76
C LYS A 18 25.93 10.64 65.33
N HIS A 19 27.22 10.38 65.11
CA HIS A 19 27.78 10.40 63.76
C HIS A 19 27.27 9.25 62.89
N ARG A 20 27.10 8.04 63.45
CA ARG A 20 26.47 6.91 62.76
C ARG A 20 25.01 7.19 62.41
N ILE A 21 24.23 7.73 63.34
CA ILE A 21 22.82 8.09 63.09
C ILE A 21 22.70 9.17 62.02
N PHE A 22 23.60 10.16 62.01
CA PHE A 22 23.66 11.20 60.98
C PHE A 22 23.97 10.62 59.59
N ASN A 23 24.96 9.73 59.50
CA ASN A 23 25.32 9.07 58.24
C ASN A 23 24.23 8.10 57.75
N ILE A 24 23.51 7.42 58.64
CA ILE A 24 22.36 6.58 58.28
C ILE A 24 21.20 7.44 57.74
N LYS A 25 20.91 8.59 58.36
CA LYS A 25 19.88 9.52 57.87
C LYS A 25 20.22 10.11 56.50
N ILE A 26 21.50 10.42 56.26
CA ILE A 26 21.98 10.91 54.96
C ILE A 26 21.85 9.81 53.90
N ASN A 27 22.26 8.58 54.19
CA ASN A 27 22.13 7.47 53.24
C ASN A 27 20.67 7.12 52.92
N ILE A 28 19.77 7.15 53.90
CA ILE A 28 18.33 6.95 53.66
C ILE A 28 17.76 8.09 52.81
N PHE A 29 18.16 9.35 53.05
CA PHE A 29 17.72 10.47 52.23
C PHE A 29 18.18 10.33 50.79
N PHE A 30 19.46 10.00 50.54
CA PHE A 30 19.99 9.78 49.19
C PHE A 30 19.31 8.61 48.47
N VAL A 31 19.09 7.47 49.15
CA VAL A 31 18.42 6.30 48.57
C VAL A 31 16.95 6.60 48.26
N CYS A 32 16.22 7.28 49.14
CA CYS A 32 14.83 7.67 48.90
C CYS A 32 14.71 8.71 47.78
N SER A 33 15.62 9.68 47.69
CA SER A 33 15.63 10.65 46.58
C SER A 33 16.02 10.01 45.24
N GLY A 34 16.90 9.01 45.21
CA GLY A 34 17.23 8.26 43.99
C GLY A 34 16.08 7.38 43.50
N LEU A 35 15.34 6.74 44.41
CA LEU A 35 14.15 5.95 44.08
C LEU A 35 12.99 6.82 43.59
N LEU A 36 12.81 8.03 44.13
CA LEU A 36 11.82 8.99 43.62
C LEU A 36 12.12 9.44 42.18
N TRP A 37 13.39 9.48 41.75
CA TRP A 37 13.75 9.74 40.35
C TRP A 37 13.42 8.57 39.42
N ILE A 38 13.62 7.32 39.88
CA ILE A 38 13.34 6.10 39.09
C ILE A 38 11.82 5.85 38.95
N PHE A 39 11.03 6.27 39.94
CA PHE A 39 9.57 6.15 39.94
C PHE A 39 8.83 7.45 39.61
N SER A 40 9.54 8.50 39.17
CA SER A 40 8.87 9.60 38.48
C SER A 40 8.13 8.96 37.31
N PRO A 41 6.81 9.13 37.18
CA PRO A 41 6.16 8.84 35.93
C PRO A 41 6.75 9.85 34.95
N ASN A 42 7.83 9.45 34.26
CA ASN A 42 7.99 9.86 32.89
C ASN A 42 6.72 9.34 32.23
N GLY A 43 5.67 10.14 32.29
CA GLY A 43 4.51 9.98 31.45
C GLY A 43 5.09 9.92 30.05
N ILE A 44 5.22 8.71 29.53
CA ILE A 44 5.28 8.49 28.11
C ILE A 44 3.84 8.73 27.65
N ASP A 45 3.38 9.97 27.81
CA ASP A 45 2.53 10.54 26.81
C ASP A 45 3.39 10.47 25.56
N ALA A 46 2.91 9.77 24.53
CA ALA A 46 3.42 9.95 23.19
C ALA A 46 3.12 11.40 22.79
N VAL A 47 3.91 12.33 23.33
CA VAL A 47 3.90 13.74 22.99
C VAL A 47 4.23 13.78 21.51
N GLU A 48 3.32 14.35 20.73
CA GLU A 48 3.55 14.66 19.33
C GLU A 48 4.89 15.42 19.24
N SER A 49 5.94 14.78 18.74
CA SER A 49 7.28 15.37 18.58
C SER A 49 7.33 16.43 17.47
N TYR A 50 6.18 16.82 16.95
CA TYR A 50 6.03 17.66 15.78
C TYR A 50 5.08 18.80 16.08
N SER A 51 5.60 20.02 15.91
CA SER A 51 4.84 21.28 15.94
C SER A 51 3.50 21.16 15.20
N ARG A 52 2.40 21.53 15.88
CA ARG A 52 1.08 21.70 15.26
C ARG A 52 1.11 22.92 14.33
N ASP A 53 1.48 22.72 13.07
CA ASP A 53 1.14 23.65 11.97
C ASP A 53 -0.35 23.57 11.59
N SER A 54 -0.86 24.59 10.90
CA SER A 54 -2.26 24.76 10.51
C SER A 54 -2.80 23.75 9.47
N ALA A 55 -1.96 22.92 8.87
CA ALA A 55 -2.33 21.83 7.95
C ALA A 55 -2.49 20.48 8.69
N HIS A 56 -2.15 20.42 9.98
CA HIS A 56 -2.32 19.21 10.78
C HIS A 56 -3.76 19.00 11.19
N ARG A 57 -4.26 17.83 10.83
CA ARG A 57 -5.51 17.27 11.30
C ARG A 57 -5.16 15.89 11.85
N GLY A 58 -5.86 15.48 12.90
CA GLY A 58 -5.50 14.26 13.65
C GLY A 58 -5.58 13.00 12.79
N VAL A 59 -6.73 12.31 12.86
CA VAL A 59 -6.97 11.06 12.14
C VAL A 59 -7.83 11.35 10.91
N VAL A 60 -7.45 10.79 9.76
CA VAL A 60 -8.31 10.70 8.58
C VAL A 60 -9.04 9.38 8.61
N ASP A 61 -10.37 9.41 8.67
CA ASP A 61 -11.20 8.20 8.61
C ASP A 61 -11.60 7.88 7.16
N LEU A 62 -11.15 6.72 6.67
CA LEU A 62 -11.44 6.15 5.35
C LEU A 62 -12.01 4.75 5.53
N ALA A 63 -13.12 4.64 6.28
CA ALA A 63 -13.67 3.37 6.76
C ALA A 63 -13.55 2.23 5.73
N PRO A 64 -12.94 1.07 6.09
CA PRO A 64 -12.52 0.67 7.44
C PRO A 64 -11.11 1.15 7.86
N TYR A 65 -10.46 2.00 7.07
CA TYR A 65 -9.09 2.45 7.31
C TYR A 65 -9.02 3.76 8.07
N GLN A 66 -7.87 4.00 8.69
CA GLN A 66 -7.49 5.29 9.26
C GLN A 66 -6.09 5.66 8.78
N ILE A 67 -5.84 6.94 8.52
CA ILE A 67 -4.49 7.46 8.26
C ILE A 67 -4.14 8.42 9.39
N TYR A 68 -2.99 8.21 10.02
CA TYR A 68 -2.51 9.04 11.12
C TYR A 68 -0.98 9.14 11.17
N PRO A 69 -0.42 10.33 11.45
CA PRO A 69 -1.08 11.63 11.41
C PRO A 69 -1.46 12.06 9.98
N GLU A 70 -2.51 12.87 9.80
CA GLU A 70 -2.88 13.38 8.48
C GLU A 70 -1.74 14.21 7.87
N ASN A 71 -1.52 14.07 6.56
CA ASN A 71 -0.65 14.94 5.75
C ASN A 71 0.81 15.06 6.23
N ARG A 72 1.35 14.05 6.93
CA ARG A 72 2.76 14.02 7.33
C ARG A 72 3.57 12.92 6.66
N MET A 73 4.86 13.22 6.46
CA MET A 73 5.85 12.24 6.06
C MET A 73 5.95 11.15 7.12
N GLY A 74 5.92 9.88 6.71
CA GLY A 74 5.96 8.76 7.64
C GLY A 74 4.63 8.46 8.32
N ASN A 75 3.52 9.04 7.87
CA ASN A 75 2.22 8.67 8.42
C ASN A 75 1.89 7.19 8.17
N GLY A 76 1.07 6.63 9.06
CA GLY A 76 0.68 5.23 9.07
C GLY A 76 -0.72 5.04 8.51
N ILE A 77 -0.93 3.90 7.86
CA ILE A 77 -2.25 3.35 7.56
C ILE A 77 -2.61 2.36 8.65
N TYR A 78 -3.82 2.46 9.19
CA TYR A 78 -4.36 1.56 10.19
C TYR A 78 -5.64 0.90 9.68
N LEU A 79 -5.82 -0.38 10.01
CA LEU A 79 -7.05 -1.12 9.81
C LEU A 79 -7.43 -1.74 11.14
N ASN A 80 -8.64 -1.46 11.63
CA ASN A 80 -9.09 -1.91 12.96
C ASN A 80 -8.06 -1.58 14.07
N LYS A 81 -7.48 -0.37 14.03
CA LYS A 81 -6.42 0.12 14.93
C LYS A 81 -5.07 -0.62 14.86
N LYS A 82 -4.90 -1.60 13.96
CA LYS A 82 -3.61 -2.25 13.67
C LYS A 82 -2.90 -1.50 12.55
N LEU A 83 -1.63 -1.12 12.78
CA LEU A 83 -0.77 -0.54 11.74
C LEU A 83 -0.58 -1.54 10.60
N LEU A 84 -0.98 -1.15 9.39
CA LEU A 84 -0.77 -1.91 8.16
C LEU A 84 0.56 -1.56 7.49
N ALA A 85 0.86 -0.27 7.37
CA ALA A 85 2.08 0.21 6.74
C ALA A 85 2.39 1.66 7.14
N THR A 86 3.68 2.00 7.12
CA THR A 86 4.21 3.36 7.20
C THR A 86 5.45 3.43 6.31
N HIS A 87 5.78 4.63 5.83
CA HIS A 87 6.99 4.85 5.04
C HIS A 87 7.56 6.25 5.28
N PRO A 88 8.78 6.40 5.85
CA PRO A 88 9.31 7.69 6.31
C PRO A 88 9.33 8.81 5.27
N GLN A 89 9.58 8.47 4.00
CA GLN A 89 9.71 9.42 2.89
C GLN A 89 8.43 9.63 2.08
N ARG A 90 7.27 9.25 2.64
CA ARG A 90 5.97 9.34 1.95
C ARG A 90 4.92 9.92 2.87
N VAL A 91 4.05 10.73 2.27
CA VAL A 91 2.76 11.10 2.85
C VAL A 91 1.70 10.21 2.21
N ILE A 92 1.09 9.32 2.98
CA ILE A 92 -0.01 8.47 2.54
C ILE A 92 -1.30 9.30 2.57
N LEU A 93 -2.07 9.22 1.48
CA LEU A 93 -3.23 10.07 1.23
C LEU A 93 -4.55 9.29 1.16
N ASN A 94 -4.52 8.09 0.59
CA ASN A 94 -5.72 7.26 0.43
C ASN A 94 -5.35 5.78 0.36
N ILE A 95 -6.31 4.89 0.56
CA ILE A 95 -6.17 3.44 0.49
C ILE A 95 -7.48 2.80 0.00
N VAL A 96 -7.35 1.75 -0.83
CA VAL A 96 -8.46 0.91 -1.29
C VAL A 96 -8.10 -0.57 -1.17
N SER A 97 -9.07 -1.40 -0.82
CA SER A 97 -8.94 -2.86 -0.87
C SER A 97 -8.89 -3.37 -2.31
N ILE A 98 -8.07 -4.38 -2.58
CA ILE A 98 -8.14 -5.15 -3.82
C ILE A 98 -9.20 -6.25 -3.62
N LYS A 99 -10.31 -6.15 -4.37
CA LYS A 99 -11.44 -7.08 -4.25
C LYS A 99 -10.99 -8.55 -4.41
N ASP A 100 -11.49 -9.41 -3.54
CA ASP A 100 -11.22 -10.86 -3.47
C ASP A 100 -9.76 -11.20 -3.08
N THR A 101 -9.10 -10.31 -2.34
CA THR A 101 -7.74 -10.50 -1.80
C THR A 101 -7.62 -9.81 -0.43
N GLU A 102 -6.56 -10.11 0.31
CA GLU A 102 -6.21 -9.41 1.56
C GLU A 102 -5.34 -8.16 1.32
N SER A 103 -4.90 -7.93 0.09
CA SER A 103 -4.04 -6.82 -0.29
C SER A 103 -4.79 -5.50 -0.42
N HIS A 104 -4.04 -4.41 -0.23
CA HIS A 104 -4.55 -3.05 -0.34
C HIS A 104 -3.61 -2.19 -1.20
N VAL A 105 -4.17 -1.30 -2.02
CA VAL A 105 -3.41 -0.29 -2.75
C VAL A 105 -3.57 1.05 -2.04
N TYR A 106 -2.46 1.73 -1.76
CA TYR A 106 -2.48 3.06 -1.19
C TYR A 106 -1.85 4.09 -2.12
N LEU A 107 -2.42 5.29 -2.11
CA LEU A 107 -1.91 6.49 -2.74
C LEU A 107 -0.97 7.21 -1.79
N PHE A 108 0.19 7.62 -2.29
CA PHE A 108 1.14 8.42 -1.55
C PHE A 108 1.64 9.61 -2.36
N ARG A 109 2.16 10.62 -1.66
CA ARG A 109 2.98 11.70 -2.19
C ARG A 109 4.41 11.53 -1.68
N GLY A 110 5.37 11.49 -2.58
CA GLY A 110 6.80 11.43 -2.23
C GLY A 110 7.35 12.80 -1.81
N GLU A 111 8.62 12.85 -1.39
CA GLU A 111 9.33 14.09 -1.00
C GLU A 111 9.34 15.15 -2.09
N ASN A 112 9.41 14.74 -3.36
CA ASN A 112 9.37 15.62 -4.53
C ASN A 112 7.95 16.09 -4.91
N GLY A 113 6.94 15.77 -4.10
CA GLY A 113 5.54 16.10 -4.37
C GLY A 113 4.84 15.21 -5.41
N VAL A 114 5.55 14.25 -6.01
CA VAL A 114 4.99 13.34 -7.03
C VAL A 114 4.10 12.29 -6.37
N LEU A 115 2.93 12.05 -6.97
CA LEU A 115 2.01 11.01 -6.54
C LEU A 115 2.46 9.64 -7.06
N GLY A 116 2.20 8.61 -6.27
CA GLY A 116 2.40 7.22 -6.68
C GLY A 116 1.47 6.27 -5.94
N LEU A 117 1.34 5.06 -6.47
CA LEU A 117 0.65 3.96 -5.81
C LEU A 117 1.65 2.92 -5.31
N ASN A 118 1.33 2.29 -4.18
CA ASN A 118 2.03 1.10 -3.71
C ASN A 118 1.05 0.16 -3.00
N ILE A 119 1.52 -1.04 -2.65
CA ILE A 119 0.71 -2.12 -2.12
C ILE A 119 1.11 -2.45 -0.67
N VAL A 120 0.11 -2.71 0.16
CA VAL A 120 0.26 -3.53 1.37
C VAL A 120 -0.19 -4.93 0.98
N LYS A 121 0.75 -5.88 0.94
CA LYS A 121 0.44 -7.25 0.55
C LYS A 121 -0.20 -7.99 1.72
N GLY A 122 -1.29 -8.70 1.44
CA GLY A 122 -1.88 -9.65 2.39
C GLY A 122 -0.93 -10.82 2.63
N GLU A 123 -0.97 -11.39 3.84
CA GLU A 123 -0.10 -12.52 4.23
C GLU A 123 -0.43 -13.77 3.40
N THR A 124 -1.70 -13.96 3.03
CA THR A 124 -2.17 -15.12 2.27
C THR A 124 -2.15 -14.93 0.74
N ASP A 125 -1.81 -13.74 0.25
CA ASP A 125 -1.90 -13.42 -1.19
C ASP A 125 -0.74 -13.96 -2.02
N GLY A 126 0.21 -14.69 -1.42
CA GLY A 126 1.26 -15.42 -2.13
C GLY A 126 2.08 -14.55 -3.08
N GLU A 127 2.21 -14.97 -4.35
CA GLU A 127 3.00 -14.30 -5.39
C GLU A 127 2.32 -13.06 -5.99
N ALA A 128 1.74 -12.22 -5.14
CA ALA A 128 1.19 -10.93 -5.57
C ALA A 128 2.30 -10.00 -6.08
N ARG A 129 2.13 -9.52 -7.31
CA ARG A 129 2.98 -8.51 -7.96
C ARG A 129 2.18 -7.24 -8.17
N PHE A 130 2.80 -6.11 -7.86
CA PHE A 130 2.26 -4.78 -8.09
C PHE A 130 3.35 -3.93 -8.73
N TRP A 131 3.07 -3.29 -9.86
CA TRP A 131 4.05 -2.49 -10.57
C TRP A 131 3.41 -1.30 -11.27
N GLN A 132 4.24 -0.29 -11.48
CA GLN A 132 3.90 0.90 -12.23
C GLN A 132 3.99 0.60 -13.73
N VAL A 133 2.97 0.98 -14.49
CA VAL A 133 2.99 0.96 -15.96
C VAL A 133 3.50 2.30 -16.47
N ASP A 134 2.94 3.38 -15.94
CA ASP A 134 3.35 4.77 -16.18
C ASP A 134 3.00 5.63 -14.95
N PRO A 135 3.21 6.96 -14.95
CA PRO A 135 2.85 7.82 -13.82
C PRO A 135 1.38 7.76 -13.36
N GLU A 136 0.45 7.37 -14.22
CA GLU A 136 -0.99 7.36 -13.95
C GLU A 136 -1.52 5.94 -13.66
N PHE A 137 -0.95 4.90 -14.26
CA PHE A 137 -1.47 3.54 -14.27
C PHE A 137 -0.54 2.53 -13.59
N TYR A 138 -1.15 1.64 -12.82
CA TYR A 138 -0.51 0.55 -12.10
C TYR A 138 -1.26 -0.75 -12.34
N GLN A 139 -0.54 -1.88 -12.27
CA GLN A 139 -1.13 -3.20 -12.41
C GLN A 139 -0.82 -4.08 -11.20
N TYR A 140 -1.81 -4.88 -10.82
CA TYR A 140 -1.71 -5.96 -9.85
C TYR A 140 -1.93 -7.29 -10.57
N SER A 141 -1.13 -8.29 -10.22
CA SER A 141 -1.33 -9.68 -10.66
C SER A 141 -1.01 -10.63 -9.53
N ASN A 142 -1.86 -11.64 -9.36
CA ASN A 142 -1.62 -12.77 -8.50
C ASN A 142 -1.75 -14.05 -9.35
N ASN A 143 -0.63 -14.75 -9.54
CA ASN A 143 -0.59 -15.93 -10.38
C ASN A 143 -1.30 -17.12 -9.75
N THR A 144 -1.33 -17.21 -8.42
CA THR A 144 -2.00 -18.27 -7.67
C THR A 144 -3.51 -18.20 -7.83
N THR A 145 -4.10 -17.02 -7.69
CA THR A 145 -5.56 -16.82 -7.77
C THR A 145 -6.06 -16.44 -9.18
N GLY A 146 -5.14 -16.15 -10.10
CA GLY A 146 -5.42 -15.63 -11.43
C GLY A 146 -5.99 -14.21 -11.46
N ILE A 147 -6.00 -13.51 -10.32
CA ILE A 147 -6.55 -12.17 -10.16
C ILE A 147 -5.59 -11.15 -10.78
N LYS A 148 -6.11 -10.35 -11.72
CA LYS A 148 -5.44 -9.19 -12.30
C LYS A 148 -6.33 -7.96 -12.16
N ARG A 149 -5.73 -6.84 -11.78
CA ARG A 149 -6.42 -5.54 -11.59
C ARG A 149 -5.57 -4.41 -12.12
N ILE A 150 -6.25 -3.36 -12.55
CA ILE A 150 -5.64 -2.10 -12.98
C ILE A 150 -6.06 -1.03 -11.99
N PHE A 151 -5.12 -0.18 -11.61
CA PHE A 151 -5.36 0.98 -10.77
C PHE A 151 -4.88 2.22 -11.51
N ARG A 152 -5.58 3.32 -11.28
CA ARG A 152 -5.33 4.61 -11.90
C ARG A 152 -5.24 5.69 -10.82
N ILE A 153 -4.28 6.59 -10.93
CA ILE A 153 -4.30 7.85 -10.19
C ILE A 153 -5.12 8.84 -11.01
N PHE A 154 -6.24 9.33 -10.47
CA PHE A 154 -7.05 10.34 -11.15
C PHE A 154 -7.55 11.37 -10.15
N ARG A 155 -7.30 12.66 -10.44
CA ARG A 155 -7.67 13.79 -9.56
C ARG A 155 -7.25 13.59 -8.09
N ASN A 156 -5.98 13.23 -7.88
CA ASN A 156 -5.40 12.98 -6.55
C ASN A 156 -6.07 11.84 -5.76
N ASP A 157 -6.68 10.89 -6.46
CA ASP A 157 -7.33 9.73 -5.87
C ASP A 157 -6.90 8.42 -6.55
N VAL A 158 -7.00 7.30 -5.83
CA VAL A 158 -6.79 5.96 -6.36
C VAL A 158 -8.11 5.41 -6.90
N LYS A 159 -8.16 5.12 -8.19
CA LYS A 159 -9.33 4.57 -8.89
C LYS A 159 -9.05 3.14 -9.36
N PRO A 160 -9.67 2.12 -8.75
CA PRO A 160 -9.71 0.78 -9.31
C PRO A 160 -10.45 0.78 -10.66
N VAL A 161 -9.81 0.25 -11.70
CA VAL A 161 -10.39 0.12 -13.05
C VAL A 161 -10.96 -1.29 -13.21
N LEU A 162 -12.25 -1.39 -13.54
CA LEU A 162 -13.01 -2.65 -13.60
C LEU A 162 -12.86 -3.51 -12.32
N PRO A 163 -13.18 -2.97 -11.12
CA PRO A 163 -12.88 -3.63 -9.84
C PRO A 163 -13.53 -5.02 -9.68
N PHE A 164 -14.63 -5.26 -10.39
CA PHE A 164 -15.40 -6.49 -10.33
C PHE A 164 -14.97 -7.56 -11.33
N LEU A 165 -14.00 -7.27 -12.21
CA LEU A 165 -13.52 -8.21 -13.21
C LEU A 165 -12.16 -8.79 -12.83
N ARG A 166 -12.06 -10.12 -12.92
CA ARG A 166 -10.89 -10.85 -12.45
C ARG A 166 -9.64 -10.71 -13.34
N THR A 167 -9.80 -10.28 -14.58
CA THR A 167 -8.79 -10.43 -15.64
C THR A 167 -8.38 -9.10 -16.31
N GLY A 168 -8.61 -7.96 -15.65
CA GLY A 168 -8.19 -6.65 -16.14
C GLY A 168 -6.66 -6.54 -16.21
N SER A 169 -6.09 -6.36 -17.40
CA SER A 169 -4.65 -6.42 -17.62
C SER A 169 -4.22 -5.73 -18.93
N GLY A 170 -2.91 -5.66 -19.15
CA GLY A 170 -2.32 -5.36 -20.46
C GLY A 170 -2.44 -3.91 -20.86
N VAL A 171 -2.32 -3.01 -19.88
CA VAL A 171 -2.37 -1.56 -20.09
C VAL A 171 -1.27 -1.15 -21.07
N SER A 172 -1.67 -0.44 -22.12
CA SER A 172 -0.80 0.27 -23.06
C SER A 172 -1.23 1.73 -23.09
N THR A 173 -0.28 2.65 -23.05
CA THR A 173 -0.53 4.06 -22.78
C THR A 173 0.04 4.96 -23.86
N SER A 174 -0.64 6.06 -24.15
CA SER A 174 -0.14 7.20 -24.94
C SER A 174 -0.20 8.48 -24.11
N ALA A 175 0.23 9.63 -24.65
CA ALA A 175 0.16 10.91 -23.93
C ALA A 175 -1.27 11.32 -23.55
N THR A 176 -2.29 10.88 -24.30
CA THR A 176 -3.68 11.32 -24.13
C THR A 176 -4.62 10.19 -23.70
N HIS A 177 -4.25 8.93 -23.93
CA HIS A 177 -5.12 7.79 -23.74
C HIS A 177 -4.42 6.59 -23.07
N ALA A 178 -5.22 5.64 -22.64
CA ALA A 178 -4.78 4.29 -22.30
C ALA A 178 -5.76 3.25 -22.84
N VAL A 179 -5.26 2.08 -23.22
CA VAL A 179 -6.05 0.92 -23.62
C VAL A 179 -5.64 -0.28 -22.79
N PHE A 180 -6.61 -1.10 -22.43
CA PHE A 180 -6.41 -2.32 -21.68
C PHE A 180 -7.52 -3.32 -22.03
N TYR A 181 -7.46 -4.52 -21.47
CA TYR A 181 -8.45 -5.54 -21.76
C TYR A 181 -8.85 -6.34 -20.51
N HIS A 182 -9.95 -7.08 -20.64
CA HIS A 182 -10.22 -8.25 -19.81
C HIS A 182 -10.62 -9.44 -20.69
N VAL A 183 -10.51 -10.65 -20.13
CA VAL A 183 -11.05 -11.87 -20.75
C VAL A 183 -12.55 -11.91 -20.47
N SER A 184 -13.35 -11.64 -21.50
CA SER A 184 -14.81 -11.54 -21.43
C SER A 184 -15.51 -12.90 -21.53
N ASN A 185 -14.86 -13.87 -22.16
CA ASN A 185 -15.33 -15.24 -22.26
C ASN A 185 -14.15 -16.19 -22.44
N SER A 186 -14.32 -17.45 -22.09
CA SER A 186 -13.38 -18.51 -22.43
C SER A 186 -14.14 -19.79 -22.75
N LYS A 187 -13.74 -20.49 -23.80
CA LYS A 187 -14.35 -21.76 -24.22
C LYS A 187 -13.27 -22.82 -24.37
N GLU A 188 -13.59 -24.03 -23.96
CA GLU A 188 -12.78 -25.19 -24.27
C GLU A 188 -12.95 -25.56 -25.75
N ILE A 189 -11.86 -25.99 -26.38
CA ILE A 189 -11.85 -26.47 -27.75
C ILE A 189 -11.04 -27.76 -27.82
N THR A 190 -11.46 -28.68 -28.67
CA THR A 190 -10.69 -29.88 -28.98
C THR A 190 -10.27 -29.81 -30.45
N TYR A 191 -9.00 -30.05 -30.72
CA TYR A 191 -8.48 -30.09 -32.09
C TYR A 191 -7.41 -31.18 -32.20
N LEU A 192 -7.21 -31.67 -33.42
CA LEU A 192 -6.14 -32.61 -33.71
C LEU A 192 -4.83 -31.84 -33.90
N ASN A 193 -3.76 -32.26 -33.22
CA ASN A 193 -2.43 -31.73 -33.46
C ASN A 193 -1.84 -32.29 -34.76
N ALA A 194 -0.61 -31.88 -35.10
CA ALA A 194 0.10 -32.35 -36.30
C ALA A 194 0.35 -33.87 -36.34
N SER A 195 0.28 -34.57 -35.20
CA SER A 195 0.41 -36.03 -35.10
C SER A 195 -0.94 -36.77 -35.04
N GLY A 196 -2.06 -36.08 -35.26
CA GLY A 196 -3.40 -36.68 -35.21
C GLY A 196 -3.91 -37.01 -33.80
N GLN A 197 -3.25 -36.50 -32.75
CA GLN A 197 -3.70 -36.65 -31.37
C GLN A 197 -4.68 -35.51 -31.03
N GLU A 198 -5.80 -35.85 -30.39
CA GLU A 198 -6.70 -34.86 -29.83
C GLU A 198 -6.04 -34.11 -28.67
N ILE A 199 -6.02 -32.78 -28.78
CA ILE A 199 -5.57 -31.88 -27.73
C ILE A 199 -6.75 -31.00 -27.34
N THR A 200 -7.01 -30.96 -26.03
CA THR A 200 -7.93 -30.02 -25.42
C THR A 200 -7.19 -28.73 -25.07
N GLY A 201 -7.68 -27.61 -25.60
CA GLY A 201 -7.18 -26.27 -25.35
C GLY A 201 -8.29 -25.33 -24.92
N ARG A 202 -7.94 -24.06 -24.67
CA ARG A 202 -8.91 -23.00 -24.43
C ARG A 202 -8.71 -21.86 -25.42
N ILE A 203 -9.81 -21.29 -25.89
CA ILE A 203 -9.83 -20.01 -26.57
C ILE A 203 -10.38 -18.96 -25.60
N TYR A 204 -9.66 -17.85 -25.49
CA TYR A 204 -10.01 -16.68 -24.71
C TYR A 204 -10.56 -15.59 -25.62
N THR A 205 -11.67 -14.97 -25.24
CA THR A 205 -12.23 -13.81 -25.94
C THR A 205 -11.95 -12.54 -25.15
N PHE A 206 -11.24 -11.60 -25.76
CA PHE A 206 -10.82 -10.36 -25.12
C PHE A 206 -11.79 -9.21 -25.45
N ARG A 207 -12.08 -8.38 -24.45
CA ARG A 207 -12.77 -7.11 -24.63
C ARG A 207 -11.82 -5.97 -24.30
N LEU A 208 -11.60 -5.08 -25.27
CA LEU A 208 -10.79 -3.88 -25.09
C LEU A 208 -11.60 -2.77 -24.41
N HIS A 209 -10.89 -1.92 -23.68
CA HIS A 209 -11.40 -0.72 -23.01
C HIS A 209 -10.45 0.44 -23.27
N VAL A 210 -10.99 1.62 -23.50
CA VAL A 210 -10.23 2.84 -23.80
C VAL A 210 -10.55 3.89 -22.74
N ILE A 211 -9.51 4.57 -22.25
CA ILE A 211 -9.59 5.71 -21.35
C ILE A 211 -9.01 6.92 -22.07
N ASN A 212 -9.74 8.04 -22.07
CA ASN A 212 -9.15 9.36 -22.27
C ASN A 212 -8.67 9.87 -20.90
N ARG A 213 -7.40 10.26 -20.80
CA ARG A 213 -6.77 10.65 -19.53
C ARG A 213 -7.44 11.84 -18.84
N LYS A 214 -8.21 12.66 -19.57
CA LYS A 214 -8.96 13.79 -19.01
C LYS A 214 -10.29 13.39 -18.36
N LEU A 215 -10.81 12.21 -18.69
CA LEU A 215 -12.09 11.70 -18.21
C LEU A 215 -11.87 10.68 -17.09
N ASP A 216 -12.84 10.57 -16.18
CA ASP A 216 -12.75 9.61 -15.05
C ASP A 216 -12.94 8.15 -15.51
N GLY A 217 -13.86 7.93 -16.45
CA GLY A 217 -14.27 6.61 -16.91
C GLY A 217 -13.52 6.08 -18.13
N PHE A 218 -13.95 4.89 -18.55
CA PHE A 218 -13.51 4.21 -19.77
C PHE A 218 -14.73 3.87 -20.65
N LYS A 219 -14.47 3.54 -21.91
CA LYS A 219 -15.45 2.95 -22.83
C LYS A 219 -15.00 1.56 -23.25
N SER A 220 -15.93 0.60 -23.21
CA SER A 220 -15.70 -0.76 -23.66
C SER A 220 -16.02 -0.89 -25.15
N ILE A 221 -15.18 -1.60 -25.89
CA ILE A 221 -15.42 -1.91 -27.31
C ILE A 221 -16.13 -3.28 -27.39
N PHE A 222 -17.43 -3.28 -27.73
CA PHE A 222 -18.25 -4.49 -27.73
C PHE A 222 -18.27 -5.22 -29.09
N ASN A 223 -18.11 -4.49 -30.18
CA ASN A 223 -18.18 -4.95 -31.57
C ASN A 223 -16.81 -5.31 -32.16
N LEU A 224 -15.78 -5.49 -31.32
CA LEU A 224 -14.47 -6.00 -31.71
C LEU A 224 -14.26 -7.38 -31.08
N GLN A 225 -14.23 -8.41 -31.91
CA GLN A 225 -14.02 -9.78 -31.47
C GLN A 225 -12.54 -10.16 -31.60
N ILE A 226 -11.84 -10.23 -30.47
CA ILE A 226 -10.46 -10.71 -30.40
C ILE A 226 -10.48 -12.07 -29.69
N GLN A 227 -9.95 -13.09 -30.35
CA GLN A 227 -9.84 -14.43 -29.81
C GLN A 227 -8.41 -14.96 -29.96
N ASP A 228 -7.89 -15.59 -28.91
CA ASP A 228 -6.58 -16.22 -28.93
C ASP A 228 -6.55 -17.44 -28.01
N VAL A 229 -5.60 -18.34 -28.26
CA VAL A 229 -5.27 -19.48 -27.38
C VAL A 229 -4.37 -19.05 -26.21
N SER A 230 -3.68 -17.92 -26.35
CA SER A 230 -3.01 -17.25 -25.23
C SER A 230 -4.05 -16.60 -24.31
N TYR A 231 -3.85 -16.68 -23.00
CA TYR A 231 -4.65 -15.94 -22.00
C TYR A 231 -4.18 -14.48 -21.83
N SER A 232 -3.14 -14.08 -22.56
CA SER A 232 -2.56 -12.74 -22.52
C SER A 232 -2.47 -12.12 -23.90
N LEU A 233 -2.74 -10.81 -23.98
CA LEU A 233 -2.72 -10.04 -25.21
C LEU A 233 -1.74 -8.87 -25.04
N LYS A 234 -0.69 -8.80 -25.84
CA LYS A 234 0.24 -7.65 -25.80
C LYS A 234 -0.29 -6.53 -26.68
N LEU A 235 -0.70 -5.43 -26.04
CA LEU A 235 -1.16 -4.21 -26.70
C LEU A 235 0.01 -3.24 -26.91
N VAL A 236 0.11 -2.64 -28.10
CA VAL A 236 1.12 -1.65 -28.44
C VAL A 236 0.45 -0.45 -29.10
N TRP A 237 0.67 0.74 -28.56
CA TRP A 237 0.20 1.98 -29.18
C TRP A 237 1.01 2.27 -30.45
N GLU A 238 0.35 2.46 -31.58
CA GLU A 238 1.02 2.64 -32.89
C GLU A 238 1.02 4.10 -33.34
N ASN A 239 -0.10 4.81 -33.15
CA ASN A 239 -0.28 6.22 -33.49
C ASN A 239 -1.39 6.83 -32.63
N GLU A 240 -1.78 8.08 -32.86
CA GLU A 240 -2.75 8.80 -32.03
C GLU A 240 -4.05 8.03 -31.74
N HIS A 241 -4.56 7.27 -32.72
CA HIS A 241 -5.86 6.60 -32.63
C HIS A 241 -5.78 5.08 -32.72
N SER A 242 -4.60 4.50 -32.94
CA SER A 242 -4.48 3.07 -33.24
C SER A 242 -3.65 2.30 -32.21
N VAL A 243 -4.14 1.12 -31.86
CA VAL A 243 -3.42 0.11 -31.08
C VAL A 243 -3.24 -1.15 -31.92
N SER A 244 -2.10 -1.81 -31.80
CA SER A 244 -1.90 -3.14 -32.35
C SER A 244 -1.82 -4.22 -31.28
N TYR A 245 -2.06 -5.46 -31.71
CA TYR A 245 -1.82 -6.65 -30.93
C TYR A 245 -1.31 -7.78 -31.82
N LYS A 246 -0.61 -8.74 -31.21
CA LYS A 246 -0.10 -9.94 -31.88
C LYS A 246 -0.71 -11.18 -31.20
N LEU A 247 -1.33 -12.04 -32.00
CA LEU A 247 -1.89 -13.31 -31.55
C LEU A 247 -0.79 -14.37 -31.39
N ALA A 248 -1.07 -15.46 -30.66
CA ALA A 248 -0.13 -16.57 -30.44
C ALA A 248 0.35 -17.22 -31.76
N ASN A 249 -0.48 -17.21 -32.81
CA ASN A 249 -0.11 -17.69 -34.15
C ASN A 249 0.84 -16.73 -34.92
N GLY A 250 1.23 -15.62 -34.30
CA GLY A 250 2.14 -14.64 -34.88
C GLY A 250 1.47 -13.52 -35.68
N LYS A 251 0.16 -13.59 -35.95
CA LYS A 251 -0.56 -12.59 -36.74
C LYS A 251 -0.69 -11.28 -35.96
N LYS A 252 -0.21 -10.18 -36.55
CA LYS A 252 -0.38 -8.81 -36.05
C LYS A 252 -1.69 -8.23 -36.60
N HIS A 253 -2.44 -7.54 -35.74
CA HIS A 253 -3.64 -6.78 -36.09
C HIS A 253 -3.50 -5.36 -35.55
N THR A 254 -4.03 -4.39 -36.27
CA THR A 254 -4.12 -2.99 -35.84
C THR A 254 -5.58 -2.57 -35.81
N VAL A 255 -5.97 -1.92 -34.71
CA VAL A 255 -7.33 -1.46 -34.44
C VAL A 255 -7.30 0.05 -34.37
N ASP A 256 -8.07 0.69 -35.24
CA ASP A 256 -8.35 2.12 -35.18
C ASP A 256 -9.46 2.38 -34.16
N LEU A 257 -9.10 2.91 -33.00
CA LEU A 257 -9.98 3.13 -31.86
C LEU A 257 -11.03 4.22 -32.13
N LEU A 258 -10.74 5.17 -33.03
CA LEU A 258 -11.67 6.24 -33.40
C LEU A 258 -12.95 5.66 -34.02
N LYS A 259 -12.86 4.53 -34.74
CA LYS A 259 -14.01 3.83 -35.32
C LYS A 259 -14.95 3.20 -34.27
N TYR A 260 -14.44 2.94 -33.07
CA TYR A 260 -15.14 2.18 -32.04
C TYR A 260 -15.65 3.03 -30.89
N VAL A 261 -14.88 4.05 -30.51
CA VAL A 261 -15.17 4.95 -29.38
C VAL A 261 -14.84 6.40 -29.75
N PRO A 262 -15.45 6.96 -30.82
CA PRO A 262 -15.10 8.29 -31.32
C PRO A 262 -15.30 9.39 -30.27
N GLU A 263 -16.21 9.20 -29.32
CA GLU A 263 -16.49 10.19 -28.27
C GLU A 263 -15.35 10.40 -27.26
N LEU A 264 -14.30 9.56 -27.32
CA LEU A 264 -13.12 9.70 -26.48
C LEU A 264 -12.01 10.52 -27.13
N PHE A 265 -12.06 10.80 -28.42
CA PHE A 265 -11.00 11.45 -29.18
C PHE A 265 -11.33 12.91 -29.54
#